data_AF-A0A397Q4F8-F1
#
_entry.id   AF-A0A397Q4F8-F1
#
_cell.length_a   1.000
_cell.length_b   1.000
_cell.length_c   1.000
_cell.angle_alpha   90.00
_cell.angle_beta   90.00
_cell.angle_gamma   90.00
#
_symmetry.space_group_name_H-M   'P 1'
#
loop_
_entity.id
_entity.type
_entity.pdbx_description
1 polymer ?
#
loop_
_entity_poly.entity_id
_entity_poly.type
_entity_poly.pdbx_seq_one_letter_code
_entity_poly.pdbx_strand_id
1 'polypeptide(L)'
;MRRFITRTQASGSSARHGGVMPQLDFADYAPQLVWLVITFGIMYLLMARVALPRIATVIEERRDRIANDLAQAEQLRRETDEAIAAYEKALADAKARANAIAQETRDRLNEELAQERQQKEAEINERLERAEQEIAKTKEQALAHVEEIARDTTAALVEQLLGEKVSDQALESAVSRATSKHGVA
;
A
#
# COMPACT_ATOMS: atom_id res chain seq x y z
N MET A 1 32.44 126.86 -25.45
CA MET A 1 31.22 127.21 -26.20
C MET A 1 31.37 126.69 -27.62
N ARG A 2 30.30 126.07 -28.16
CA ARG A 2 30.19 125.32 -29.43
C ARG A 2 30.82 125.98 -30.67
N ARG A 3 31.44 125.13 -31.51
CA ARG A 3 31.11 124.78 -32.93
C ARG A 3 32.31 123.98 -33.47
N PHE A 4 32.14 122.86 -34.15
CA PHE A 4 31.83 122.86 -35.57
C PHE A 4 31.27 121.49 -36.02
N ILE A 5 30.21 121.58 -36.82
CA ILE A 5 29.64 120.53 -37.64
C ILE A 5 30.54 120.37 -38.87
N THR A 6 30.89 119.14 -39.23
CA THR A 6 31.32 118.81 -40.60
C THR A 6 30.52 117.63 -41.12
N ARG A 7 29.86 117.91 -42.24
CA ARG A 7 29.15 117.01 -43.14
C ARG A 7 30.16 116.05 -43.78
N THR A 8 29.89 114.75 -43.78
CA THR A 8 30.43 113.81 -44.76
C THR A 8 29.27 113.21 -45.55
N GLN A 9 29.46 113.20 -46.86
CA GLN A 9 28.49 112.92 -47.90
C GLN A 9 28.11 111.43 -47.95
N ALA A 10 26.85 111.18 -48.29
CA ALA A 10 26.41 109.89 -48.80
C ALA A 10 26.90 109.74 -50.25
N SER A 11 27.79 108.77 -50.47
CA SER A 11 28.05 108.22 -51.80
C SER A 11 27.11 107.04 -52.01
N GLY A 12 26.28 107.11 -53.03
CA GLY A 12 25.43 105.99 -53.44
C GLY A 12 26.25 104.87 -54.10
N SER A 13 25.80 103.64 -53.89
CA SER A 13 25.89 102.58 -54.88
C SER A 13 24.71 101.62 -54.70
N SER A 14 24.22 101.15 -55.85
CA SER A 14 22.95 100.48 -56.10
C SER A 14 22.77 99.12 -55.44
N ALA A 15 21.50 98.81 -55.15
CA ALA A 15 20.78 97.56 -55.41
C ALA A 15 19.81 97.24 -54.25
N ARG A 16 18.55 97.67 -54.37
CA ARG A 16 17.51 97.25 -53.40
C ARG A 16 17.00 95.87 -53.78
N HIS A 17 17.39 94.91 -52.96
CA HIS A 17 16.88 93.54 -52.84
C HIS A 17 15.35 93.50 -52.95
N GLY A 18 14.84 92.67 -53.87
CA GLY A 18 13.50 92.11 -53.77
C GLY A 18 13.46 91.16 -52.58
N GLY A 19 12.43 91.28 -51.74
CA GLY A 19 12.32 90.57 -50.48
C GLY A 19 12.20 89.06 -50.64
N VAL A 20 13.30 88.35 -50.39
CA VAL A 20 13.31 86.97 -49.90
C VAL A 20 14.21 87.00 -48.68
N MET A 21 13.71 86.55 -47.53
CA MET A 21 14.57 86.40 -46.35
C MET A 21 15.68 85.40 -46.71
N PRO A 22 16.96 85.78 -46.67
CA PRO A 22 18.06 84.90 -47.11
C PRO A 22 18.17 83.60 -46.30
N GLN A 23 17.52 83.52 -45.13
CA GLN A 23 17.40 82.30 -44.32
C GLN A 23 16.35 81.28 -44.81
N LEU A 24 15.59 81.58 -45.87
CA LEU A 24 14.58 80.69 -46.46
C LEU A 24 14.92 80.33 -47.92
N ASP A 25 16.21 80.27 -48.25
CA ASP A 25 16.65 79.74 -49.54
C ASP A 25 16.61 78.20 -49.48
N PHE A 26 15.75 77.60 -50.31
CA PHE A 26 15.56 76.14 -50.36
C PHE A 26 16.81 75.38 -50.81
N ALA A 27 17.76 76.05 -51.47
CA ALA A 27 19.02 75.45 -51.90
C ALA A 27 19.90 74.98 -50.71
N ASP A 28 19.85 75.69 -49.58
CA ASP A 28 20.67 75.38 -48.39
C ASP A 28 20.15 74.16 -47.61
N TYR A 29 18.89 73.74 -47.81
CA TYR A 29 18.29 72.60 -47.13
C TYR A 29 18.61 71.25 -47.81
N ALA A 30 18.97 71.25 -49.09
CA ALA A 30 19.24 70.01 -49.82
C ALA A 30 20.41 69.20 -49.23
N PRO A 31 21.58 69.81 -48.90
CA PRO A 31 22.67 69.09 -48.22
C PRO A 31 22.28 68.56 -46.83
N GLN A 32 21.46 69.32 -46.08
CA GLN A 32 20.98 68.91 -44.76
C GLN A 32 20.06 67.68 -44.84
N LEU A 33 19.17 67.64 -45.83
CA LEU A 33 18.30 66.50 -46.09
C LEU A 33 19.10 65.26 -46.51
N VAL A 34 20.14 65.43 -47.34
CA VAL A 34 21.02 64.32 -47.72
C VAL A 34 21.73 63.73 -46.49
N TRP A 35 22.29 64.56 -45.61
CA TRP A 35 22.95 64.07 -44.39
C TRP A 35 21.95 63.46 -43.39
N LEU A 36 20.74 64.01 -43.28
CA LEU A 36 19.66 63.43 -42.49
C LEU A 36 19.33 62.02 -42.98
N VAL A 37 19.16 61.82 -44.29
CA VAL A 37 18.87 60.51 -44.88
C VAL A 37 20.03 59.53 -44.66
N ILE A 38 21.28 59.97 -44.81
CA ILE A 38 22.46 59.12 -44.56
C ILE A 38 22.52 58.67 -43.10
N THR A 39 22.45 59.61 -42.15
CA THR A 39 22.56 59.31 -40.71
C THR A 39 21.38 58.50 -40.22
N PHE A 40 20.15 58.84 -40.64
CA PHE A 40 18.95 58.08 -40.32
C PHE A 40 18.99 56.69 -40.96
N GLY A 41 19.45 56.57 -42.21
CA GLY A 41 19.60 55.29 -42.90
C GLY A 41 20.60 54.36 -42.22
N ILE A 42 21.75 54.88 -41.78
CA ILE A 42 22.74 54.12 -41.00
C ILE A 42 22.15 53.68 -39.66
N MET A 43 21.49 54.58 -38.93
CA MET A 43 20.83 54.26 -37.66
C MET A 43 19.74 53.18 -37.84
N TYR A 44 18.91 53.32 -38.88
CA TYR A 44 17.87 52.37 -39.23
C TYR A 44 18.47 50.99 -39.53
N LEU A 45 19.54 50.93 -40.33
CA LEU A 45 20.25 49.69 -40.62
C LEU A 45 20.79 49.05 -39.34
N LEU A 46 21.38 49.82 -38.44
CA LEU A 46 21.85 49.34 -37.13
C LEU A 46 20.70 48.74 -36.30
N MET A 47 19.56 49.42 -36.23
CA MET A 47 18.39 48.91 -35.51
C MET A 47 17.81 47.64 -36.16
N ALA A 48 17.68 47.64 -37.48
CA ALA A 48 17.13 46.51 -38.22
C ALA A 48 18.03 45.26 -38.12
N ARG A 49 19.36 45.44 -38.16
CA ARG A 49 20.32 44.32 -38.15
C ARG A 49 20.82 43.91 -36.78
N VAL A 50 20.72 44.76 -35.75
CA VAL A 50 21.28 44.45 -34.42
C VAL A 50 20.20 44.46 -33.33
N ALA A 51 19.40 45.51 -33.22
CA ALA A 51 18.43 45.62 -32.13
C ALA A 51 17.25 44.65 -32.28
N LEU A 52 16.61 44.61 -33.46
CA LEU A 52 15.49 43.71 -33.73
C LEU A 52 15.86 42.22 -33.56
N PRO A 53 16.96 41.69 -34.14
CA PRO A 53 17.29 40.28 -33.95
C PRO A 53 17.60 39.94 -32.49
N ARG A 54 18.27 40.83 -31.74
CA ARG A 54 18.53 40.59 -30.30
C ARG A 54 17.26 40.53 -29.45
N ILE A 55 16.25 41.33 -29.78
CA ILE A 55 14.96 41.27 -29.06
C ILE A 55 14.22 40.00 -29.44
N ALA A 56 14.23 39.63 -30.74
CA ALA A 56 13.60 38.41 -31.23
C ALA A 56 14.20 37.17 -30.56
N THR A 57 15.54 37.07 -30.43
CA THR A 57 16.18 35.93 -29.77
C THR A 57 15.76 35.80 -28.31
N VAL A 58 15.68 36.90 -27.55
CA VAL A 58 15.26 36.84 -26.14
C VAL A 58 13.80 36.41 -25.99
N ILE A 59 12.92 36.84 -26.90
CA ILE A 59 11.51 36.41 -26.89
C ILE A 59 11.43 34.92 -27.20
N GLU A 60 12.19 34.43 -28.17
CA GLU A 60 12.18 33.02 -28.55
C GLU A 60 12.77 32.13 -27.44
N GLU A 61 13.92 32.51 -26.86
CA GLU A 61 14.51 31.80 -25.71
C GLU A 61 13.53 31.67 -24.53
N ARG A 62 12.77 32.73 -24.25
CA ARG A 62 11.74 32.70 -23.19
C ARG A 62 10.59 31.77 -23.56
N ARG A 63 10.13 31.81 -24.82
CA ARG A 63 9.07 30.91 -25.30
C ARG A 63 9.51 29.46 -25.24
N ASP A 64 10.70 29.16 -25.71
CA ASP A 64 11.28 27.82 -25.69
C ASP A 64 11.45 27.31 -24.27
N ARG A 65 11.94 28.16 -23.36
CA ARG A 65 12.07 27.80 -21.94
C ARG A 65 10.71 27.50 -21.31
N ILE A 66 9.70 28.34 -21.54
CA ILE A 66 8.34 28.13 -21.01
C ILE A 66 7.74 26.84 -21.59
N ALA A 67 7.90 26.61 -22.89
CA ALA A 67 7.40 25.41 -23.55
C ALA A 67 8.08 24.14 -22.99
N ASN A 68 9.39 24.20 -22.78
CA ASN A 68 10.15 23.09 -22.19
C ASN A 68 9.75 22.85 -20.72
N ASP A 69 9.63 23.91 -19.91
CA ASP A 69 9.22 23.80 -18.51
C ASP A 69 7.79 23.23 -18.40
N LEU A 70 6.88 23.63 -19.30
CA LEU A 70 5.53 23.08 -19.36
C LEU A 70 5.53 21.60 -19.77
N ALA A 71 6.30 21.25 -20.80
CA ALA A 71 6.42 19.86 -21.25
C ALA A 71 6.99 18.95 -20.15
N GLN A 72 8.01 19.41 -19.43
CA GLN A 72 8.57 18.70 -18.27
C GLN A 72 7.56 18.58 -17.13
N ALA A 73 6.81 19.64 -16.83
CA ALA A 73 5.76 19.60 -15.80
C ALA A 73 4.64 18.61 -16.17
N GLU A 74 4.21 18.57 -17.44
CA GLU A 74 3.23 17.59 -17.91
C GLU A 74 3.77 16.16 -17.83
N GLN A 75 5.03 15.95 -18.21
CA GLN A 75 5.67 14.63 -18.12
C GLN A 75 5.76 14.15 -16.68
N LEU A 76 6.25 14.98 -15.76
CA LEU A 76 6.33 14.66 -14.34
C LEU A 76 4.95 14.40 -13.73
N ARG A 77 3.93 15.15 -14.16
CA ARG A 77 2.55 14.91 -13.74
C ARG A 77 2.07 13.53 -14.20
N ARG A 78 2.29 13.17 -15.47
CA ARG A 78 1.91 11.85 -16.00
C ARG A 78 2.63 10.72 -15.27
N GLU A 79 3.93 10.84 -15.06
CA GLU A 79 4.72 9.86 -14.30
C GLU A 79 4.21 9.71 -12.85
N THR A 80 3.81 10.81 -12.22
CA THR A 80 3.23 10.79 -10.88
C THR A 80 1.86 10.11 -10.87
N ASP A 81 0.99 10.44 -11.82
CA ASP A 81 -0.34 9.82 -11.94
C ASP A 81 -0.21 8.30 -12.21
N GLU A 82 0.73 7.89 -13.07
CA GLU A 82 1.05 6.48 -13.33
C GLU A 82 1.61 5.77 -12.09
N ALA A 83 2.52 6.42 -11.35
CA ALA A 83 3.08 5.87 -10.12
C ALA A 83 2.02 5.71 -9.03
N ILE A 84 1.10 6.67 -8.88
CA ILE A 84 -0.03 6.59 -7.95
C ILE A 84 -0.93 5.42 -8.34
N ALA A 85 -1.31 5.29 -9.63
CA ALA A 85 -2.15 4.20 -10.09
C ALA A 85 -1.49 2.83 -9.87
N ALA A 86 -0.19 2.71 -10.13
CA ALA A 86 0.58 1.49 -9.88
C ALA A 86 0.65 1.16 -8.38
N TYR A 87 0.86 2.16 -7.53
CA TYR A 87 0.90 2.01 -6.08
C TYR A 87 -0.46 1.56 -5.51
N GLU A 88 -1.55 2.22 -5.93
CA GLU A 88 -2.91 1.86 -5.52
C GLU A 88 -3.28 0.43 -5.93
N LYS A 89 -2.92 0.05 -7.17
CA LYS A 89 -3.10 -1.32 -7.66
C LYS A 89 -2.30 -2.32 -6.82
N ALA A 90 -1.02 -2.04 -6.56
CA ALA A 90 -0.18 -2.92 -5.74
C ALA A 90 -0.73 -3.08 -4.31
N LEU A 91 -1.27 -2.01 -3.73
CA LEU A 91 -1.91 -2.03 -2.42
C LEU A 91 -3.20 -2.86 -2.43
N ALA A 92 -4.04 -2.72 -3.46
CA ALA A 92 -5.25 -3.50 -3.63
C ALA A 92 -4.92 -4.99 -3.78
N ASP A 93 -3.95 -5.34 -4.63
CA ASP A 93 -3.49 -6.71 -4.85
C ASP A 93 -2.88 -7.31 -3.57
N ALA A 94 -2.12 -6.53 -2.80
CA ALA A 94 -1.57 -6.97 -1.52
C ALA A 94 -2.69 -7.27 -0.49
N LYS A 95 -3.69 -6.40 -0.37
CA LYS A 95 -4.85 -6.62 0.50
C LYS A 95 -5.67 -7.84 0.07
N ALA A 96 -5.90 -8.00 -1.23
CA ALA A 96 -6.61 -9.16 -1.77
C ALA A 96 -5.87 -10.47 -1.47
N ARG A 97 -4.55 -10.51 -1.68
CA ARG A 97 -3.71 -11.68 -1.34
C ARG A 97 -3.70 -11.97 0.15
N ALA A 98 -3.58 -10.95 1.00
CA ALA A 98 -3.62 -11.15 2.45
C ALA A 98 -4.96 -11.75 2.92
N ASN A 99 -6.08 -11.26 2.38
CA ASN A 99 -7.40 -11.80 2.68
C ASN A 99 -7.55 -13.24 2.17
N ALA A 100 -7.05 -13.55 0.97
CA ALA A 100 -7.08 -14.89 0.41
C ALA A 100 -6.27 -15.87 1.27
N ILE A 101 -5.04 -15.51 1.67
CA ILE A 101 -4.19 -16.33 2.54
C ILE A 101 -4.86 -16.53 3.92
N ALA A 102 -5.46 -15.49 4.48
CA ALA A 102 -6.15 -15.58 5.76
C ALA A 102 -7.36 -16.54 5.68
N GLN A 103 -8.12 -16.48 4.58
CA GLN A 103 -9.25 -17.36 4.36
C GLN A 103 -8.80 -18.81 4.15
N GLU A 104 -7.84 -19.04 3.25
CA GLU A 104 -7.27 -20.37 2.99
C GLU A 104 -6.69 -21.00 4.27
N THR A 105 -5.98 -20.21 5.07
CA THR A 105 -5.42 -20.68 6.35
C THR A 105 -6.53 -21.07 7.32
N ARG A 106 -7.60 -20.27 7.42
CA ARG A 106 -8.75 -20.59 8.29
C ARG A 106 -9.43 -21.88 7.84
N ASP A 107 -9.66 -22.04 6.54
CA ASP A 107 -10.32 -23.21 5.99
C ASP A 107 -9.47 -24.46 6.23
N ARG A 108 -8.16 -24.41 5.95
CA ARG A 108 -7.22 -25.50 6.26
C ARG A 108 -7.20 -25.85 7.75
N LEU A 109 -7.12 -24.85 8.64
CA LEU A 109 -7.11 -25.09 10.09
C LEU A 109 -8.42 -25.69 10.58
N ASN A 110 -9.56 -25.28 10.02
CA ASN A 110 -10.85 -25.87 10.36
C ASN A 110 -10.93 -27.33 9.93
N GLU A 111 -10.42 -27.67 8.75
CA GLU A 111 -10.34 -29.06 8.28
C GLU A 111 -9.40 -29.90 9.16
N GLU A 112 -8.20 -29.40 9.47
CA GLU A 112 -7.26 -30.07 10.38
C GLU A 112 -7.87 -30.28 11.77
N LEU A 113 -8.52 -29.27 12.34
CA LEU A 113 -9.21 -29.39 13.63
C LEU A 113 -10.35 -30.40 13.60
N ALA A 114 -11.12 -30.47 12.51
CA ALA A 114 -12.19 -31.44 12.35
C ALA A 114 -11.63 -32.88 12.30
N GLN A 115 -10.54 -33.08 11.53
CA GLN A 115 -9.86 -34.38 11.44
C GLN A 115 -9.24 -34.80 12.78
N GLU A 116 -8.53 -33.90 13.46
CA GLU A 116 -7.95 -34.19 14.77
C GLU A 116 -9.03 -34.51 15.80
N ARG A 117 -10.14 -33.76 15.83
CA ARG A 117 -11.27 -34.05 16.71
C ARG A 117 -11.85 -35.43 16.44
N GLN A 118 -12.09 -35.78 15.18
CA GLN A 118 -12.62 -37.09 14.82
C GLN A 118 -11.67 -38.22 15.23
N GLN A 119 -10.35 -38.06 15.03
CA GLN A 119 -9.36 -39.04 15.47
C GLN A 119 -9.33 -39.16 17.00
N LYS A 120 -9.39 -38.04 17.73
CA LYS A 120 -9.42 -38.05 19.20
C LYS A 120 -10.69 -38.66 19.75
N GLU A 121 -11.84 -38.37 19.17
CA GLU A 121 -13.11 -39.02 19.53
C GLU A 121 -13.07 -40.52 19.30
N ALA A 122 -12.51 -40.98 18.17
CA ALA A 122 -12.31 -42.41 17.92
C ALA A 122 -11.36 -43.06 18.95
N GLU A 123 -10.24 -42.40 19.27
CA GLU A 123 -9.29 -42.87 20.29
C GLU A 123 -9.94 -42.95 21.69
N ILE A 124 -10.79 -41.97 22.04
CA ILE A 124 -11.53 -41.96 23.30
C ILE A 124 -12.54 -43.11 23.34
N ASN A 125 -13.30 -43.32 22.26
CA ASN A 125 -14.29 -44.40 22.19
C ASN A 125 -13.62 -45.77 22.31
N GLU A 126 -12.49 -45.99 21.63
CA GLU A 126 -11.75 -47.25 21.73
C GLU A 126 -11.20 -47.48 23.16
N ARG A 127 -10.73 -46.42 23.82
CA ARG A 127 -10.30 -46.50 25.23
C ARG A 127 -11.46 -46.80 26.17
N LEU A 128 -12.64 -46.23 25.89
CA LEU A 128 -13.85 -46.47 26.68
C LEU A 128 -14.28 -47.92 26.56
N GLU A 129 -14.35 -48.47 25.33
CA GLU A 129 -14.68 -49.87 25.10
C GLU A 129 -13.68 -50.82 25.79
N ARG A 130 -12.38 -50.53 25.71
CA ARG A 130 -11.35 -51.31 26.42
C ARG A 130 -11.52 -51.24 27.94
N ALA A 131 -11.80 -50.07 28.48
CA ALA A 131 -12.04 -49.89 29.91
C ALA A 131 -13.29 -50.66 30.37
N GLU A 132 -14.38 -50.62 29.59
CA GLU A 132 -15.60 -51.38 29.87
C GLU A 132 -15.36 -52.89 29.88
N GLN A 133 -14.57 -53.41 28.93
CA GLN A 133 -14.18 -54.83 28.89
C GLN A 133 -13.33 -55.23 30.10
N GLU A 134 -12.34 -54.42 30.47
CA GLU A 134 -11.50 -54.65 31.66
C GLU A 134 -12.32 -54.61 32.96
N ILE A 135 -13.27 -53.67 33.07
CA ILE A 135 -14.19 -53.61 34.21
C ILE A 135 -15.07 -54.85 34.27
N ALA A 136 -15.64 -55.30 33.15
CA ALA A 136 -16.47 -56.49 33.09
C ALA A 136 -15.69 -57.75 33.51
N LYS A 137 -14.48 -57.92 32.98
CA LYS A 137 -13.58 -59.02 33.33
C LYS A 137 -13.17 -58.99 34.80
N THR A 138 -12.79 -57.83 35.32
CA THR A 138 -12.42 -57.67 36.73
C THR A 138 -13.62 -57.97 37.65
N LYS A 139 -14.83 -57.57 37.25
CA LYS A 139 -16.06 -57.89 37.97
C LYS A 139 -16.32 -59.39 38.00
N GLU A 140 -16.18 -60.08 36.87
CA GLU A 140 -16.35 -61.53 36.79
C GLU A 140 -15.33 -62.27 37.67
N GLN A 141 -14.05 -61.87 37.62
CA GLN A 141 -13.00 -62.41 38.48
C GLN A 141 -13.28 -62.16 39.97
N ALA A 142 -13.70 -60.95 40.34
CA ALA A 142 -14.05 -60.63 41.72
C ALA A 142 -15.23 -61.47 42.22
N LEU A 143 -16.26 -61.69 41.40
CA LEU A 143 -17.40 -62.55 41.74
C LEU A 143 -16.97 -64.01 41.92
N ALA A 144 -16.08 -64.52 41.06
CA ALA A 144 -15.54 -65.88 41.19
C ALA A 144 -14.73 -66.07 42.49
N HIS A 145 -13.88 -65.09 42.85
CA HIS A 145 -13.15 -65.12 44.12
C HIS A 145 -14.08 -65.07 45.34
N VAL A 146 -15.21 -64.36 45.26
CA VAL A 146 -16.20 -64.37 46.35
C VAL A 146 -16.83 -65.75 46.52
N GLU A 147 -17.14 -66.46 45.43
CA GLU A 147 -17.65 -67.84 45.50
C GLU A 147 -16.63 -68.80 46.11
N GLU A 148 -15.35 -68.67 45.75
CA GLU A 148 -14.25 -69.47 46.30
C GLU A 148 -14.10 -69.22 47.81
N ILE A 149 -13.99 -67.96 48.24
CA ILE A 149 -13.90 -67.58 49.65
C ILE A 149 -15.12 -68.08 50.44
N ALA A 150 -16.33 -67.98 49.87
CA ALA A 150 -17.54 -68.47 50.51
C ALA A 150 -17.54 -69.99 50.69
N ARG A 151 -17.05 -70.76 49.71
CA ARG A 151 -16.88 -72.22 49.80
C ARG A 151 -15.85 -72.58 50.88
N ASP A 152 -14.67 -71.96 50.84
CA ASP A 152 -13.60 -72.22 51.80
C ASP A 152 -14.02 -71.89 53.23
N THR A 153 -14.69 -70.75 53.42
CA THR A 153 -15.21 -70.34 54.73
C THR A 153 -16.29 -71.30 55.22
N THR A 154 -17.18 -71.76 54.33
CA THR A 154 -18.23 -72.74 54.68
C THR A 154 -17.62 -74.09 55.05
N ALA A 155 -16.62 -74.56 54.29
CA ALA A 155 -15.90 -75.80 54.58
C ALA A 155 -15.22 -75.74 55.95
N ALA A 156 -14.52 -74.64 56.25
CA ALA A 156 -13.88 -74.42 57.56
C ALA A 156 -14.91 -74.40 58.71
N LEU A 157 -16.06 -73.74 58.52
CA LEU A 157 -17.14 -73.72 59.52
C LEU A 157 -17.74 -75.12 59.77
N VAL A 158 -17.95 -75.89 58.70
CA VAL A 158 -18.51 -77.25 58.76
C VAL A 158 -17.54 -78.21 59.46
N GLU A 159 -16.24 -78.14 59.15
CA GLU A 159 -15.20 -78.93 59.82
C GLU A 159 -15.13 -78.59 61.33
N GLN A 160 -15.22 -77.30 61.68
CA GLN A 160 -15.19 -76.87 63.08
C GLN A 160 -16.44 -77.28 63.88
N LEU A 161 -17.61 -77.38 63.23
CA LEU A 161 -18.88 -77.73 63.89
C LEU A 161 -19.15 -79.24 63.98
N LEU A 162 -18.80 -80.01 62.94
CA LEU A 162 -19.12 -81.44 62.83
C LEU A 162 -17.92 -82.34 63.18
N GLY A 163 -16.71 -81.80 63.22
CA GLY A 163 -15.50 -82.53 63.61
C GLY A 163 -15.03 -83.59 62.61
N GLU A 164 -15.62 -83.65 61.42
CA GLU A 164 -15.32 -84.62 60.36
C GLU A 164 -15.19 -83.91 59.00
N LYS A 165 -14.23 -84.34 58.17
CA LYS A 165 -14.02 -83.75 56.84
C LYS A 165 -15.11 -84.17 55.87
N VAL A 166 -15.94 -83.20 55.46
CA VAL A 166 -16.96 -83.40 54.43
C VAL A 166 -16.31 -83.36 53.04
N SER A 167 -16.72 -84.24 52.13
CA SER A 167 -16.18 -84.31 50.76
C SER A 167 -16.52 -83.04 49.95
N ASP A 168 -15.56 -82.56 49.16
CA ASP A 168 -15.69 -81.35 48.33
C ASP A 168 -16.95 -81.34 47.43
N GLN A 169 -17.34 -82.49 46.87
CA GLN A 169 -18.56 -82.62 46.07
C GLN A 169 -19.85 -82.31 46.85
N ALA A 170 -19.92 -82.68 48.13
CA ALA A 170 -21.09 -82.43 48.95
C ALA A 170 -21.20 -80.94 49.33
N LEU A 171 -20.07 -80.29 49.61
CA LEU A 171 -19.97 -78.86 49.88
C LEU A 171 -20.33 -78.02 48.66
N GLU A 172 -19.79 -78.35 47.48
CA GLU A 172 -20.11 -77.69 46.22
C GLU A 172 -21.61 -77.78 45.88
N SER A 173 -22.22 -78.94 46.08
CA SER A 173 -23.66 -79.11 45.88
C SER A 173 -24.50 -78.35 46.91
N ALA A 174 -24.02 -78.14 48.14
CA ALA A 174 -24.73 -77.41 49.18
C ALA A 174 -24.66 -75.89 48.95
N VAL A 175 -23.48 -75.37 48.62
CA VAL A 175 -23.27 -73.93 48.33
C VAL A 175 -24.02 -73.53 47.06
N SER A 176 -23.94 -74.32 45.98
CA SER A 176 -24.68 -74.03 44.73
C SER A 176 -26.20 -74.06 44.91
N ARG A 177 -26.74 -74.99 45.72
CA ARG A 177 -28.17 -75.00 46.06
C ARG A 177 -28.57 -73.82 46.94
N ALA A 178 -27.69 -73.32 47.81
CA ALA A 178 -27.97 -72.17 48.65
C ALA A 178 -27.95 -70.86 47.85
N THR A 179 -26.99 -70.68 46.93
CA THR A 179 -26.91 -69.53 46.03
C THR A 179 -28.07 -69.51 45.03
N SER A 180 -28.47 -70.66 44.47
CA SER A 180 -29.62 -70.73 43.56
C SER A 180 -30.97 -70.46 44.25
N LYS A 181 -31.08 -70.69 45.56
CA LYS A 181 -32.32 -70.50 46.35
C LYS A 181 -32.47 -69.06 46.88
N HIS A 182 -31.40 -68.26 46.87
CA HIS A 182 -31.38 -66.84 47.26
C HIS A 182 -31.04 -65.88 46.10
N GLY A 183 -31.09 -66.35 44.84
CA GLY A 183 -30.74 -65.58 43.65
C GLY A 183 -31.49 -64.26 43.53
N VAL A 184 -30.74 -63.18 43.74
CA VAL A 184 -31.07 -61.79 43.37
C VAL A 184 -31.18 -61.73 41.85
N ALA A 185 -32.32 -61.24 41.37
CA ALA A 185 -32.51 -60.76 40.00
C ALA A 185 -31.68 -59.50 39.74
#